data_AF-M3UMD1-F1
#
_entry.id   AF-M3UMD1-F1
#
_cell.length_a   1.000
_cell.length_b   1.000
_cell.length_c   1.000
_cell.angle_alpha   90.00
_cell.angle_beta   90.00
_cell.angle_gamma   90.00
#
_symmetry.space_group_name_H-M   'P 1'
#
loop_
_entity.id
_entity.type
_entity.pdbx_description
1 polymer ?
#
loop_
_entity_poly.entity_id
_entity_poly.type
_entity_poly.pdbx_seq_one_letter_code
_entity_poly.pdbx_strand_id
1 'polypeptide(L)'
;MSTYGFVLIADVQDELAAKRIAARVAELMPTALPGWDPRADLDFDVVATADGARLLLEWPGMVVGSSEATLFVGDVSGRAVICEDLDEFGVVFQVWSLDPAGNTPAYRSHVQDPELDISDELASRNIVGGDAAAAAAALFDRSPSGLIALEDDPEPIVSGLGRVATPFEPWLEALGLVWPELA
;
A
#
# COMPACT_ATOMS: atom_id res chain seq x y z
N MET A 1 17.99 -4.67 -10.43
CA MET A 1 18.15 -3.68 -9.35
C MET A 1 16.96 -3.89 -8.45
N SER A 2 17.16 -4.25 -7.17
CA SER A 2 16.09 -4.19 -6.18
C SER A 2 15.78 -2.72 -5.97
N THR A 3 14.61 -2.28 -6.42
CA THR A 3 14.06 -1.00 -6.00
C THR A 3 13.00 -1.34 -4.98
N TYR A 4 13.42 -1.33 -3.71
CA TYR A 4 12.53 -1.14 -2.56
C TYR A 4 11.58 0.00 -2.89
N GLY A 5 10.38 0.00 -2.34
CA GLY A 5 9.44 1.00 -2.77
C GLY A 5 8.14 1.01 -2.01
N PHE A 6 7.54 2.17 -2.06
CA PHE A 6 6.22 2.45 -1.54
C PHE A 6 5.30 2.71 -2.73
N VAL A 7 4.19 1.98 -2.80
CA VAL A 7 3.09 2.30 -3.71
C VAL A 7 1.84 2.59 -2.91
N LEU A 8 1.13 3.63 -3.31
CA LEU A 8 -0.17 4.02 -2.80
C LEU A 8 -1.16 4.12 -3.96
N ILE A 9 -2.23 3.35 -3.87
CA ILE A 9 -3.40 3.45 -4.74
C ILE A 9 -4.57 3.90 -3.88
N ALA A 10 -5.11 5.08 -4.10
CA ALA A 10 -6.23 5.59 -3.29
C ALA A 10 -7.38 6.07 -4.17
N ASP A 11 -8.57 5.51 -3.98
CA ASP A 11 -9.82 6.02 -4.52
C ASP A 11 -10.45 6.95 -3.47
N VAL A 12 -10.53 8.24 -3.77
CA VAL A 12 -10.96 9.28 -2.83
C VAL A 12 -12.02 10.19 -3.42
N GLN A 13 -12.67 10.98 -2.56
CA GLN A 13 -13.86 11.76 -2.93
C GLN A 13 -13.64 12.80 -4.03
N ASP A 14 -12.42 13.34 -4.19
CA ASP A 14 -12.08 14.31 -5.23
C ASP A 14 -10.57 14.43 -5.46
N GLU A 15 -10.18 15.14 -6.53
CA GLU A 15 -8.78 15.38 -6.86
C GLU A 15 -8.02 16.18 -5.80
N LEU A 16 -8.71 17.05 -5.04
CA LEU A 16 -8.07 17.87 -4.01
C LEU A 16 -7.64 16.99 -2.83
N ALA A 17 -8.46 16.02 -2.44
CA ALA A 17 -8.13 15.01 -1.45
C ALA A 17 -6.94 14.16 -1.92
N ALA A 18 -6.95 13.69 -3.18
CA ALA A 18 -5.84 12.94 -3.76
C ALA A 18 -4.53 13.75 -3.71
N LYS A 19 -4.55 15.01 -4.14
CA LYS A 19 -3.39 15.93 -4.11
C LYS A 19 -2.90 16.22 -2.68
N ARG A 20 -3.79 16.28 -1.70
CA ARG A 20 -3.42 16.44 -0.28
C ARG A 20 -2.70 15.21 0.27
N ILE A 21 -3.14 14.01 -0.11
CA ILE A 21 -2.47 12.77 0.30
C ILE A 21 -1.06 12.72 -0.31
N ALA A 22 -0.92 12.99 -1.62
CA ALA A 22 0.38 13.03 -2.28
C ALA A 22 1.33 14.05 -1.63
N ALA A 23 0.83 15.25 -1.28
CA ALA A 23 1.64 16.25 -0.57
C ALA A 23 2.13 15.75 0.80
N ARG A 24 1.30 15.01 1.55
CA ARG A 24 1.71 14.43 2.84
C ARG A 24 2.75 13.35 2.70
N VAL A 25 2.63 12.50 1.68
CA VAL A 25 3.68 11.53 1.36
C VAL A 25 5.00 12.26 1.16
N ALA A 26 5.02 13.33 0.35
CA ALA A 26 6.23 14.15 0.14
C ALA A 26 6.75 14.86 1.42
N GLU A 27 5.88 15.11 2.40
CA GLU A 27 6.23 15.68 3.71
C GLU A 27 6.86 14.66 4.67
N LEU A 28 6.62 13.36 4.51
CA LEU A 28 7.21 12.30 5.36
C LEU A 28 8.74 12.15 5.19
N MET A 29 9.33 12.92 4.30
CA MET A 29 10.74 12.81 3.97
C MET A 29 11.70 13.39 4.99
N PRO A 30 12.89 12.77 5.14
CA PRO A 30 14.04 13.46 5.67
C PRO A 30 14.46 14.61 4.74
N THR A 31 14.98 15.68 5.34
CA THR A 31 15.51 16.85 4.61
C THR A 31 16.55 16.43 3.58
N ALA A 32 16.47 16.96 2.35
CA ALA A 32 17.39 16.66 1.25
C ALA A 32 18.86 16.77 1.69
N LEU A 33 19.67 15.81 1.26
CA LEU A 33 21.12 15.83 1.47
C LEU A 33 21.80 16.55 0.29
N PRO A 34 22.98 17.18 0.47
CA PRO A 34 23.69 17.78 -0.64
C PRO A 34 23.96 16.75 -1.75
N GLY A 35 23.34 16.94 -2.92
CA GLY A 35 23.51 16.08 -4.09
C GLY A 35 22.51 14.93 -4.24
N TRP A 36 21.55 14.79 -3.32
CA TRP A 36 20.46 13.82 -3.44
C TRP A 36 19.16 14.41 -2.88
N ASP A 37 18.16 14.54 -3.77
CA ASP A 37 16.81 14.90 -3.38
C ASP A 37 15.92 13.65 -3.51
N PRO A 38 15.52 13.01 -2.40
CA PRO A 38 14.66 11.84 -2.46
C PRO A 38 13.26 12.15 -3.03
N ARG A 39 12.86 13.43 -3.14
CA ARG A 39 11.60 13.84 -3.80
C ARG A 39 11.66 13.66 -5.30
N ALA A 40 12.86 13.66 -5.88
CA ALA A 40 13.03 13.56 -7.32
C ALA A 40 12.53 12.22 -7.86
N ASP A 41 12.49 11.19 -7.02
CA ASP A 41 12.06 9.84 -7.37
C ASP A 41 10.58 9.56 -7.03
N LEU A 42 9.89 10.50 -6.37
CA LEU A 42 8.45 10.39 -6.10
C LEU A 42 7.67 10.69 -7.37
N ASP A 43 6.94 9.71 -7.91
CA ASP A 43 6.03 9.90 -9.03
C ASP A 43 4.58 9.66 -8.60
N PHE A 44 3.66 10.46 -9.15
CA PHE A 44 2.24 10.29 -8.90
C PHE A 44 1.37 10.85 -10.03
N ASP A 45 0.22 10.21 -10.23
CA ASP A 45 -0.84 10.68 -11.10
C ASP A 45 -2.18 10.73 -10.35
N VAL A 46 -3.05 11.65 -10.76
CA VAL A 46 -4.41 11.79 -10.24
C VAL A 46 -5.40 11.71 -11.39
N VAL A 47 -6.14 10.61 -11.43
CA VAL A 47 -7.11 10.31 -12.49
C VAL A 47 -8.51 10.56 -11.96
N ALA A 48 -9.29 11.43 -12.64
CA ALA A 48 -10.70 11.60 -12.32
C ALA A 48 -11.48 10.31 -12.61
N THR A 49 -12.37 9.91 -11.70
CA THR A 49 -13.24 8.74 -11.83
C THR A 49 -14.71 9.17 -11.81
N ALA A 50 -15.64 8.23 -12.02
CA ALA A 50 -17.07 8.53 -11.97
C ALA A 50 -17.52 8.99 -10.56
N ASP A 51 -16.86 8.49 -9.52
CA ASP A 51 -17.26 8.65 -8.12
C ASP A 51 -16.26 9.51 -7.31
N GLY A 52 -15.26 10.11 -7.96
CA GLY A 52 -14.23 10.91 -7.30
C GLY A 52 -12.93 11.00 -8.09
N ALA A 53 -11.81 10.68 -7.45
CA ALA A 53 -10.49 10.62 -8.08
C ALA A 53 -9.67 9.44 -7.56
N ARG A 54 -8.81 8.90 -8.41
CA ARG A 54 -7.81 7.89 -8.08
C ARG A 54 -6.44 8.54 -8.03
N LEU A 55 -5.77 8.46 -6.89
CA LEU A 55 -4.34 8.69 -6.75
C LEU A 55 -3.60 7.39 -7.05
N LEU A 56 -2.62 7.46 -7.95
CA LEU A 56 -1.58 6.46 -8.12
C LEU A 56 -0.27 7.13 -7.72
N LEU A 57 0.47 6.55 -6.79
CA LEU A 57 1.73 7.11 -6.34
C LEU A 57 2.73 5.98 -6.15
N GLU A 58 3.92 6.17 -6.70
CA GLU A 58 5.06 5.27 -6.54
C GLU A 58 6.25 6.05 -6.02
N TRP A 59 6.96 5.44 -5.09
CA TRP A 59 8.19 5.99 -4.57
C TRP A 59 9.25 4.92 -4.35
N PRO A 60 10.18 4.79 -5.31
CA PRO A 60 11.33 3.92 -5.14
C PRO A 60 12.19 4.40 -3.96
N GLY A 61 12.58 3.45 -3.10
CA GLY A 61 13.48 3.63 -1.97
C GLY A 61 12.82 4.08 -0.67
N MET A 62 11.50 4.31 -0.64
CA MET A 62 10.80 4.75 0.57
C MET A 62 10.13 3.59 1.31
N VAL A 63 10.23 3.63 2.64
CA VAL A 63 9.46 2.79 3.58
C VAL A 63 8.83 3.74 4.60
N VAL A 64 7.50 3.72 4.75
CA VAL A 64 6.78 4.68 5.61
C VAL A 64 6.83 4.32 7.10
N GLY A 65 7.37 3.14 7.44
CA GLY A 65 7.95 2.87 8.76
C GLY A 65 6.99 3.10 9.93
N SER A 66 5.72 2.72 9.77
CA SER A 66 4.62 2.93 10.74
C SER A 66 3.95 4.30 10.74
N SER A 67 4.19 5.14 9.72
CA SER A 67 3.57 6.46 9.56
C SER A 67 2.34 6.44 8.62
N GLU A 68 1.84 5.28 8.22
CA GLU A 68 0.79 5.13 7.19
C GLU A 68 -0.49 5.88 7.56
N ALA A 69 -0.88 5.83 8.84
CA ALA A 69 -2.06 6.54 9.34
C ALA A 69 -1.97 8.07 9.14
N THR A 70 -0.75 8.62 9.12
CA THR A 70 -0.53 10.07 8.97
C THR A 70 -0.81 10.56 7.54
N LEU A 71 -0.71 9.66 6.55
CA LEU A 71 -0.98 9.96 5.13
C LEU A 71 -2.42 10.40 4.89
N PHE A 72 -3.35 9.82 5.65
CA PHE A 72 -4.78 9.98 5.43
C PHE A 72 -5.43 11.03 6.33
N VAL A 73 -4.68 11.71 7.21
CA VAL A 73 -5.23 12.69 8.17
C VAL A 73 -6.14 13.73 7.50
N GLY A 74 -7.20 14.16 8.18
CA GLY A 74 -8.10 15.21 7.70
C GLY A 74 -9.32 14.68 6.96
N ASP A 75 -9.97 15.58 6.20
CA ASP A 75 -11.25 15.29 5.54
C ASP A 75 -11.02 14.52 4.22
N VAL A 76 -10.78 13.22 4.35
CA VAL A 76 -10.59 12.27 3.25
C VAL A 76 -11.62 11.15 3.42
N SER A 77 -12.26 10.74 2.34
CA SER A 77 -13.20 9.63 2.31
C SER A 77 -12.91 8.72 1.12
N GLY A 78 -13.11 7.42 1.28
CA GLY A 78 -12.89 6.43 0.23
C GLY A 78 -12.10 5.23 0.73
N ARG A 79 -11.12 4.78 -0.06
CA ARG A 79 -10.33 3.57 0.22
C ARG A 79 -8.92 3.72 -0.32
N ALA A 80 -7.97 3.04 0.30
CA ALA A 80 -6.61 2.99 -0.20
C ALA A 80 -5.96 1.61 -0.04
N VAL A 81 -4.96 1.36 -0.87
CA VAL A 81 -4.03 0.25 -0.75
C VAL A 81 -2.62 0.82 -0.65
N ILE A 82 -1.85 0.27 0.29
CA ILE A 82 -0.42 0.55 0.45
C ILE A 82 0.35 -0.75 0.21
N CYS A 83 1.36 -0.69 -0.65
CA CYS A 83 2.34 -1.73 -0.88
C CYS A 83 3.71 -1.21 -0.44
N GLU A 84 4.37 -1.91 0.49
CA GLU A 84 5.72 -1.57 0.96
C GLU A 84 6.64 -2.76 0.70
N ASP A 85 7.66 -2.57 -0.12
CA ASP A 85 8.78 -3.51 -0.27
C ASP A 85 9.85 -3.16 0.76
N LEU A 86 10.01 -4.06 1.73
CA LEU A 86 10.92 -3.94 2.88
C LEU A 86 12.25 -4.66 2.66
N ASP A 87 12.67 -4.85 1.40
CA ASP A 87 13.93 -5.54 1.08
C ASP A 87 13.91 -7.01 1.55
N GLU A 88 15.04 -7.49 2.08
CA GLU A 88 15.19 -8.78 2.74
C GLU A 88 14.14 -9.02 3.83
N PHE A 89 13.51 -8.00 4.39
CA PHE A 89 12.45 -8.17 5.39
C PHE A 89 11.07 -8.49 4.79
N GLY A 90 10.96 -8.62 3.47
CA GLY A 90 9.74 -9.02 2.78
C GLY A 90 8.88 -7.85 2.32
N VAL A 91 7.57 -8.05 2.30
CA VAL A 91 6.59 -7.08 1.79
C VAL A 91 5.42 -6.90 2.73
N VAL A 92 4.92 -5.67 2.82
CA VAL A 92 3.70 -5.34 3.56
C VAL A 92 2.64 -4.86 2.59
N PHE A 93 1.46 -5.45 2.69
CA PHE A 93 0.27 -5.05 1.96
C PHE A 93 -0.80 -4.58 2.94
N GLN A 94 -1.34 -3.39 2.73
CA GLN A 94 -2.36 -2.80 3.62
C GLN A 94 -3.55 -2.32 2.81
N VAL A 95 -4.75 -2.51 3.36
CA VAL A 95 -6.01 -1.98 2.82
C VAL A 95 -6.63 -1.07 3.86
N TRP A 96 -7.00 0.13 3.45
CA TRP A 96 -7.48 1.19 4.33
C TRP A 96 -8.90 1.61 3.96
N SER A 97 -9.76 1.68 4.97
CA SER A 97 -11.02 2.40 4.90
C SER A 97 -10.76 3.86 5.26
N LEU A 98 -11.17 4.79 4.40
CA LEU A 98 -11.00 6.21 4.62
C LEU A 98 -12.35 6.85 4.91
N ASP A 99 -12.48 7.44 6.08
CA ASP A 99 -13.69 8.09 6.56
C ASP A 99 -13.31 9.37 7.33
N PRO A 100 -14.04 10.49 7.17
CA PRO A 100 -13.74 11.73 7.89
C PRO A 100 -13.78 11.58 9.42
N ALA A 101 -14.52 10.61 9.95
CA ALA A 101 -14.58 10.27 11.37
C ALA A 101 -13.37 9.45 11.84
N GLY A 102 -12.65 8.79 10.93
CA GLY A 102 -11.44 8.06 11.23
C GLY A 102 -11.03 7.10 10.11
N ASN A 103 -9.77 7.18 9.71
CA ASN A 103 -9.17 6.23 8.75
C ASN A 103 -8.58 5.04 9.50
N THR A 104 -8.90 3.83 9.05
CA THR A 104 -8.46 2.60 9.70
C THR A 104 -7.96 1.57 8.69
N PRO A 105 -6.90 0.83 9.01
CA PRO A 105 -6.51 -0.33 8.21
C PRO A 105 -7.57 -1.43 8.44
N ALA A 106 -8.21 -1.85 7.36
CA ALA A 106 -9.16 -2.97 7.34
C ALA A 106 -8.45 -4.32 7.20
N TYR A 107 -7.29 -4.31 6.54
CA TYR A 107 -6.44 -5.49 6.33
C TYR A 107 -4.98 -5.07 6.30
N ARG A 108 -4.12 -5.90 6.87
CA ARG A 108 -2.67 -5.77 6.78
C ARG A 108 -2.04 -7.15 6.82
N SER A 109 -1.28 -7.48 5.79
CA SER A 109 -0.46 -8.69 5.77
C SER A 109 1.00 -8.32 5.55
N HIS A 110 1.87 -9.00 6.28
CA HIS A 110 3.31 -8.98 6.10
C HIS A 110 3.74 -10.39 5.70
N VAL A 111 4.35 -10.52 4.52
CA VAL A 111 4.92 -11.77 4.01
C VAL A 111 6.40 -11.56 3.83
N GLN A 112 7.19 -12.52 4.29
CA GLN A 112 8.64 -12.44 4.27
C GLN A 112 9.27 -13.63 3.57
N ASP A 113 10.57 -13.51 3.32
CA ASP A 113 11.38 -14.63 2.88
C ASP A 113 11.37 -15.73 3.96
N PRO A 114 11.01 -16.98 3.61
CA PRO A 114 11.00 -18.10 4.55
C PRO A 114 12.40 -18.48 5.08
N GLU A 115 13.49 -18.03 4.44
CA GLU A 115 14.87 -18.26 4.90
C GLU A 115 15.30 -17.28 6.01
N LEU A 116 14.50 -16.25 6.31
CA LEU A 116 14.79 -15.25 7.33
C LEU A 116 13.86 -15.39 8.54
N ASP A 117 14.34 -15.04 9.73
CA ASP A 117 13.52 -15.06 10.95
C ASP A 117 12.52 -13.90 10.94
N ILE A 118 11.26 -14.18 11.32
CA ILE A 118 10.22 -13.14 11.47
C ILE A 118 10.67 -12.11 12.51
N SER A 119 10.62 -10.84 12.13
CA SER A 119 10.55 -9.75 13.10
C SER A 119 9.18 -9.81 13.81
N ASP A 120 9.17 -10.25 15.07
CA ASP A 120 7.97 -10.33 15.91
C ASP A 120 7.17 -9.01 15.90
N GLU A 121 7.86 -7.89 15.76
CA GLU A 121 7.25 -6.56 15.67
C GLU A 121 6.39 -6.40 14.41
N LEU A 122 6.91 -6.78 13.22
CA LEU A 122 6.18 -6.65 11.96
C LEU A 122 4.99 -7.60 11.88
N ALA A 123 5.17 -8.84 12.37
CA ALA A 123 4.11 -9.84 12.42
C ALA A 123 2.99 -9.45 13.40
N SER A 124 3.33 -8.84 14.54
CA SER A 124 2.33 -8.39 15.54
C SER A 124 1.36 -7.32 15.03
N ARG A 125 1.70 -6.66 13.91
CA ARG A 125 0.89 -5.63 13.27
C ARG A 125 -0.09 -6.19 12.23
N ASN A 126 -0.08 -7.49 11.95
CA ASN A 126 -0.97 -8.09 10.97
C ASN A 126 -2.45 -7.97 11.39
N ILE A 127 -3.29 -7.64 10.41
CA ILE A 127 -4.75 -7.60 10.49
C ILE A 127 -5.24 -8.53 9.37
N VAL A 128 -5.31 -9.81 9.68
CA VAL A 128 -5.62 -10.91 8.73
C VAL A 128 -6.75 -11.77 9.29
N GLY A 129 -7.19 -12.77 8.53
CA GLY A 129 -8.31 -13.65 8.84
C GLY A 129 -9.59 -13.26 8.12
N GLY A 130 -10.58 -14.16 8.14
CA GLY A 130 -11.80 -14.05 7.34
C GLY A 130 -12.56 -12.72 7.50
N ASP A 131 -12.63 -12.17 8.71
CA ASP A 131 -13.31 -10.89 8.96
C ASP A 131 -12.55 -9.70 8.35
N ALA A 132 -11.21 -9.68 8.48
CA ALA A 132 -10.36 -8.64 7.89
C ALA A 132 -10.37 -8.71 6.36
N ALA A 133 -10.25 -9.92 5.80
CA ALA A 133 -10.37 -10.15 4.36
C ALA A 133 -11.75 -9.73 3.83
N ALA A 134 -12.84 -10.03 4.54
CA ALA A 134 -14.19 -9.60 4.18
C ALA A 134 -14.34 -8.07 4.21
N ALA A 135 -13.81 -7.41 5.25
CA ALA A 135 -13.83 -5.96 5.34
C ALA A 135 -13.06 -5.29 4.19
N ALA A 136 -11.85 -5.75 3.90
CA ALA A 136 -11.04 -5.23 2.80
C ALA A 136 -11.67 -5.49 1.43
N ALA A 137 -12.15 -6.70 1.17
CA ALA A 137 -12.78 -7.03 -0.11
C ALA A 137 -14.07 -6.24 -0.35
N ALA A 138 -14.85 -5.99 0.71
CA ALA A 138 -16.06 -5.16 0.63
C ALA A 138 -15.74 -3.72 0.21
N LEU A 139 -14.61 -3.15 0.63
CA LEU A 139 -14.20 -1.82 0.18
C LEU A 139 -14.01 -1.76 -1.33
N PHE A 140 -13.65 -2.86 -2.00
CA PHE A 140 -13.37 -2.92 -3.44
C PHE A 140 -14.46 -3.64 -4.27
N ASP A 141 -15.63 -3.91 -3.66
CA ASP A 141 -16.71 -4.69 -4.29
C ASP A 141 -16.22 -6.05 -4.83
N ARG A 142 -15.36 -6.71 -4.04
CA ARG A 142 -14.74 -8.00 -4.37
C ARG A 142 -15.11 -9.10 -3.39
N SER A 143 -14.75 -10.33 -3.75
CA SER A 143 -14.87 -11.49 -2.86
C SER A 143 -13.63 -11.60 -1.96
N PRO A 144 -13.79 -11.92 -0.66
CA PRO A 144 -12.66 -12.12 0.24
C PRO A 144 -11.86 -13.39 -0.05
N SER A 145 -12.37 -14.30 -0.89
CA SER A 145 -11.74 -15.61 -1.14
C SER A 145 -10.31 -15.49 -1.67
N GLY A 146 -10.01 -14.45 -2.47
CA GLY A 146 -8.66 -14.23 -2.99
C GLY A 146 -7.66 -13.87 -1.89
N LEU A 147 -8.04 -12.98 -0.97
CA LEU A 147 -7.20 -12.61 0.17
C LEU A 147 -7.02 -13.79 1.14
N ILE A 148 -8.09 -14.52 1.43
CA ILE A 148 -8.05 -15.71 2.30
C ILE A 148 -7.12 -16.77 1.71
N ALA A 149 -7.19 -17.03 0.41
CA ALA A 149 -6.32 -17.99 -0.25
C ALA A 149 -4.83 -17.63 -0.12
N LEU A 150 -4.49 -16.32 -0.17
CA LEU A 150 -3.12 -15.84 0.01
C LEU A 150 -2.63 -15.89 1.46
N GLU A 151 -3.55 -15.87 2.43
CA GLU A 151 -3.21 -16.12 3.83
C GLU A 151 -2.94 -17.60 4.10
N ASP A 152 -3.73 -18.48 3.49
CA ASP A 152 -3.59 -19.94 3.60
C ASP A 152 -2.33 -20.45 2.87
N ASP A 153 -2.00 -19.84 1.71
CA ASP A 153 -0.85 -20.16 0.88
C ASP A 153 -0.18 -18.87 0.33
N PRO A 154 0.84 -18.34 1.02
CA PRO A 154 1.54 -17.12 0.59
C PRO A 154 2.58 -17.36 -0.52
N GLU A 155 2.74 -18.59 -1.03
CA GLU A 155 3.73 -18.92 -2.07
C GLU A 155 3.67 -18.00 -3.32
N PRO A 156 2.50 -17.57 -3.82
CA PRO A 156 2.43 -16.62 -4.94
C PRO A 156 3.12 -15.27 -4.65
N ILE A 157 3.18 -14.86 -3.38
CA ILE A 157 3.85 -13.63 -2.94
C ILE A 157 5.34 -13.91 -2.71
N VAL A 158 5.66 -15.00 -1.99
CA VAL A 158 7.04 -15.39 -1.66
C VAL A 158 7.88 -15.59 -2.92
N SER A 159 7.34 -16.30 -3.91
CA SER A 159 8.01 -16.53 -5.20
C SER A 159 8.24 -15.26 -6.03
N GLY A 160 7.53 -14.17 -5.70
CA GLY A 160 7.69 -12.85 -6.30
C GLY A 160 8.72 -11.95 -5.62
N LEU A 161 9.20 -12.29 -4.41
CA LEU A 161 10.12 -11.45 -3.65
C LEU A 161 11.41 -11.14 -4.43
N GLY A 162 11.96 -9.95 -4.22
CA GLY A 162 13.13 -9.43 -4.94
C GLY A 162 12.85 -8.95 -6.38
N ARG A 163 11.57 -8.93 -6.80
CA ARG A 163 11.12 -8.33 -8.06
C ARG A 163 10.13 -7.21 -7.76
N VAL A 164 10.31 -6.07 -8.43
CA VAL A 164 9.38 -4.94 -8.34
C VAL A 164 7.99 -5.38 -8.80
N ALA A 165 6.94 -4.91 -8.12
CA ALA A 165 5.52 -5.18 -8.37
C ALA A 165 5.07 -6.63 -8.11
N THR A 166 5.81 -7.63 -8.60
CA THR A 166 5.43 -9.05 -8.61
C THR A 166 4.90 -9.60 -7.29
N PRO A 167 5.50 -9.36 -6.11
CA PRO A 167 4.98 -9.92 -4.87
C PRO A 167 3.63 -9.30 -4.45
N PHE A 168 3.26 -8.14 -5.01
CA PHE A 168 1.99 -7.45 -4.71
C PHE A 168 0.88 -7.79 -5.70
N GLU A 169 1.20 -8.25 -6.90
CA GLU A 169 0.23 -8.57 -7.96
C GLU A 169 -0.90 -9.49 -7.47
N PRO A 170 -0.66 -10.59 -6.71
CA PRO A 170 -1.75 -11.46 -6.26
C PRO A 170 -2.77 -10.73 -5.37
N TRP A 171 -2.32 -9.85 -4.47
CA TRP A 171 -3.22 -9.06 -3.62
C TRP A 171 -3.97 -7.99 -4.41
N LEU A 172 -3.27 -7.29 -5.31
CA LEU A 172 -3.88 -6.27 -6.16
C LEU A 172 -4.96 -6.88 -7.05
N GLU A 173 -4.68 -8.02 -7.68
CA GLU A 173 -5.65 -8.74 -8.52
C GLU A 173 -6.88 -9.18 -7.71
N ALA A 174 -6.70 -9.67 -6.48
CA ALA A 174 -7.80 -10.03 -5.59
C ALA A 174 -8.74 -8.84 -5.28
N LEU A 175 -8.20 -7.62 -5.27
CA LEU A 175 -8.96 -6.37 -5.12
C LEU A 175 -9.39 -5.73 -6.45
N GLY A 176 -9.05 -6.33 -7.60
CA GLY A 176 -9.34 -5.75 -8.91
C GLY A 176 -8.49 -4.54 -9.27
N LEU A 177 -7.33 -4.43 -8.67
CA LEU A 177 -6.32 -3.42 -8.93
C LEU A 177 -5.20 -4.01 -9.78
N VAL A 178 -4.39 -3.12 -10.33
CA VAL A 178 -3.15 -3.45 -11.05
C VAL A 178 -2.05 -2.57 -10.48
N TRP A 179 -0.80 -3.05 -10.59
CA TRP A 179 0.35 -2.22 -10.26
C TRP A 179 0.33 -0.96 -11.13
N PRO A 180 0.59 0.24 -10.57
CA PRO A 180 0.58 1.46 -11.35
C PRO A 180 1.76 1.50 -12.34
N GLU A 181 1.50 1.89 -13.58
CA GLU A 181 2.53 2.15 -14.58
C GLU A 181 2.76 3.67 -14.64
N LEU A 182 3.65 4.16 -13.78
CA LEU A 182 4.07 5.56 -13.69
C LEU A 182 5.38 5.79 -14.48
N ALA A 183 5.70 7.04 -14.83
CA ALA A 183 6.54 7.38 -16.00
C ALA A 183 7.94 7.91 -15.66
#